data_AF-A0A7C9AQU0-F1
#
_entry.id   AF-A0A7C9AQU0-F1
#
_cell.length_a   1.000
_cell.length_b   1.000
_cell.length_c   1.000
_cell.angle_alpha   90.00
_cell.angle_beta   90.00
_cell.angle_gamma   90.00
#
_symmetry.space_group_name_H-M   'P 1'
#
loop_
_entity.id
_entity.type
_entity.pdbx_description
1 polymer ?
#
loop_
_entity_poly.entity_id
_entity_poly.type
_entity_poly.pdbx_seq_one_letter_code
_entity_poly.pdbx_strand_id
1 'polypeptide(L)'
;MGGHMSKKSAEPSTAINLQFLAELTSYEAACKADADLQSFDRSVHTRTSHAINALAMGVEVRSLSFDSLKQVTECLLEMNQEVVKVILECKQDIWKTPELFELVEEYFENSLQTLDFCAALEKCLKRVKDSQLLVTVALQQFEDEDQETEEKTGETRYL
;
A
#
# COMPACT_ATOMS: atom_id res chain seq x y z
N MET A 1 40.90 46.68 43.98
CA MET A 1 41.96 45.67 43.75
C MET A 1 41.37 44.33 44.16
N GLY A 2 41.07 43.34 43.33
CA GLY A 2 41.11 43.13 41.89
C GLY A 2 40.12 41.99 41.59
N GLY A 3 39.52 42.02 40.40
CA GLY A 3 38.48 41.06 40.02
C GLY A 3 39.03 39.69 39.63
N HIS A 4 38.19 38.67 39.75
CA HIS A 4 38.32 37.42 39.03
C HIS A 4 36.97 37.06 38.42
N MET A 5 36.76 37.49 37.16
CA MET A 5 35.75 36.92 36.28
C MET A 5 36.41 35.75 35.57
N SER A 6 36.12 34.52 36.02
CA SER A 6 36.53 33.33 35.26
C SER A 6 35.55 33.17 34.09
N LYS A 7 36.10 33.32 32.88
CA LYS A 7 35.40 33.30 31.60
C LYS A 7 34.58 32.01 31.44
N LYS A 8 33.30 32.20 31.13
CA LYS A 8 32.40 31.22 30.53
C LYS A 8 33.06 30.69 29.24
N SER A 9 33.55 29.45 29.27
CA SER A 9 33.90 28.74 28.03
C SER A 9 32.60 28.36 27.35
N ALA A 10 32.26 29.10 26.29
CA ALA A 10 31.10 28.87 25.46
C ALA A 10 31.54 28.17 24.17
N GLU A 11 32.02 26.94 24.27
CA GLU A 11 32.22 26.06 23.11
C GLU A 11 31.88 24.61 23.44
N PRO A 12 30.61 24.20 23.29
CA PRO A 12 30.29 22.80 22.97
C PRO A 12 29.55 22.66 21.64
N SER A 13 28.90 23.73 21.16
CA SER A 13 27.87 23.64 20.11
C SER A 13 28.42 23.38 18.70
N THR A 14 29.62 23.88 18.38
CA THR A 14 30.24 23.72 17.05
C THR A 14 30.88 22.35 16.88
N ALA A 15 31.55 21.84 17.92
CA ALA A 15 32.22 20.54 17.89
C ALA A 15 31.22 19.36 17.80
N ILE A 16 30.09 19.45 18.51
CA ILE A 16 29.01 18.46 18.45
C ILE A 16 28.38 18.43 17.04
N ASN A 17 28.24 19.58 16.38
CA ASN A 17 27.70 19.68 15.02
C ASN A 17 28.63 19.04 13.97
N LEU A 18 29.94 19.19 14.14
CA LEU A 18 30.96 18.59 13.26
C LEU A 18 31.01 17.06 13.39
N GLN A 19 30.86 16.52 14.60
CA GLN A 19 30.77 15.07 14.82
C GLN A 19 29.51 14.47 14.21
N PHE A 20 28.36 15.10 14.44
CA PHE A 20 27.09 14.67 13.84
C PHE A 20 27.13 14.71 12.31
N LEU A 21 27.71 15.76 11.72
CA LEU A 21 27.88 15.87 10.27
C LEU A 21 28.79 14.76 9.69
N ALA A 22 29.86 14.42 10.41
CA ALA A 22 30.76 13.34 10.02
C ALA A 22 30.08 11.97 10.10
N GLU A 23 29.30 11.73 11.15
CA GLU A 23 28.49 10.52 11.31
C GLU A 23 27.42 10.40 10.22
N LEU A 24 26.71 11.50 9.88
CA LEU A 24 25.76 11.51 8.76
C LEU A 24 26.43 11.22 7.42
N THR A 25 27.57 11.85 7.15
CA THR A 25 28.30 11.63 5.90
C THR A 25 28.80 10.19 5.80
N SER A 26 29.23 9.62 6.92
CA SER A 26 29.62 8.20 7.02
C SER A 26 28.43 7.27 6.79
N TYR A 27 27.28 7.55 7.42
CA TYR A 27 26.05 6.80 7.23
C TYR A 27 25.59 6.87 5.76
N GLU A 28 25.57 8.07 5.17
CA GLU A 28 25.22 8.26 3.76
C GLU A 28 26.16 7.47 2.83
N ALA A 29 27.47 7.50 3.11
CA ALA A 29 28.43 6.72 2.35
C ALA A 29 28.20 5.20 2.51
N ALA A 30 27.85 4.72 3.70
CA ALA A 30 27.51 3.33 3.95
C ALA A 30 26.23 2.93 3.18
N CYS A 31 25.18 3.75 3.21
CA CYS A 31 23.97 3.52 2.43
C CYS A 31 24.24 3.50 0.91
N LYS A 32 25.15 4.36 0.42
CA LYS A 32 25.57 4.36 -0.98
C LYS A 32 26.41 3.13 -1.35
N ALA A 33 27.15 2.56 -0.41
CA ALA A 33 27.95 1.36 -0.65
C ALA A 33 27.11 0.07 -0.60
N ASP A 34 25.99 0.08 0.12
CA ASP A 34 25.10 -1.06 0.26
C ASP A 34 24.22 -1.24 -0.99
N ALA A 35 24.55 -2.25 -1.80
CA ALA A 35 23.84 -2.55 -3.04
C ALA A 35 22.42 -3.10 -2.79
N ASP A 36 22.21 -3.83 -1.70
CA ASP A 36 20.92 -4.45 -1.37
C ASP A 36 19.96 -3.37 -0.86
N LEU A 37 20.43 -2.48 0.01
CA LEU A 37 19.65 -1.32 0.46
C LEU A 37 19.25 -0.42 -0.71
N GLN A 38 20.17 -0.13 -1.64
CA GLN A 38 19.85 0.66 -2.82
C GLN A 38 18.83 -0.03 -3.74
N SER A 39 18.93 -1.36 -3.89
CA SER A 39 17.97 -2.12 -4.69
C SER A 39 16.58 -2.07 -4.07
N PHE A 40 16.52 -2.26 -2.75
CA PHE A 40 15.29 -2.16 -1.97
C PHE A 40 14.67 -0.76 -2.09
N ASP A 41 15.44 0.30 -1.85
CA ASP A 41 14.98 1.70 -1.96
C ASP A 41 14.43 2.02 -3.36
N ARG A 42 15.17 1.66 -4.42
CA ARG A 42 14.70 1.83 -5.80
C ARG A 42 13.40 1.08 -6.07
N SER A 43 13.27 -0.13 -5.56
CA SER A 43 12.06 -0.95 -5.70
C SER A 43 10.87 -0.28 -5.02
N VAL A 44 11.03 0.11 -3.75
CA VAL A 44 10.01 0.82 -2.97
C VAL A 44 9.61 2.13 -3.66
N HIS A 45 10.58 2.93 -4.09
CA HIS A 45 10.32 4.20 -4.75
C HIS A 45 9.56 4.03 -6.08
N THR A 46 9.99 3.06 -6.91
CA THR A 46 9.33 2.77 -8.19
C THR A 46 7.90 2.32 -7.97
N ARG A 47 7.67 1.42 -7.02
CA ARG A 47 6.36 0.80 -6.77
C ARG A 47 5.41 1.79 -6.10
N THR A 48 5.91 2.61 -5.19
CA THR A 48 5.16 3.72 -4.58
C THR A 48 4.75 4.75 -5.64
N SER A 49 5.68 5.18 -6.49
CA SER A 49 5.40 6.14 -7.56
C SER A 49 4.38 5.58 -8.56
N HIS A 50 4.50 4.29 -8.90
CA HIS A 50 3.54 3.59 -9.74
C HIS A 50 2.14 3.59 -9.11
N ALA A 51 2.01 3.23 -7.84
CA ALA A 51 0.73 3.25 -7.12
C ALA A 51 0.11 4.66 -7.08
N ILE A 52 0.90 5.70 -6.79
CA ILE A 52 0.44 7.10 -6.79
C ILE A 52 -0.06 7.50 -8.18
N ASN A 53 0.68 7.19 -9.24
CA ASN A 53 0.28 7.52 -10.61
C ASN A 53 -0.99 6.77 -11.03
N ALA A 54 -1.12 5.49 -10.65
CA ALA A 54 -2.31 4.68 -10.91
C ALA A 54 -3.55 5.27 -10.20
N LEU A 55 -3.38 5.78 -8.98
CA LEU A 55 -4.43 6.51 -8.27
C LEU A 55 -4.76 7.84 -8.96
N ALA A 56 -3.74 8.63 -9.33
CA ALA A 56 -3.91 9.95 -9.91
C ALA A 56 -4.63 9.94 -11.27
N MET A 57 -4.32 8.96 -12.13
CA MET A 57 -4.98 8.81 -13.44
C MET A 57 -6.40 8.25 -13.35
N GLY A 58 -6.75 7.59 -12.25
CA GLY A 58 -8.06 6.97 -12.06
C GLY A 58 -9.17 7.93 -11.62
N VAL A 59 -8.86 9.19 -11.28
CA VAL A 59 -9.82 10.15 -10.70
C VAL A 59 -10.52 10.99 -11.77
N GLU A 60 -11.16 10.37 -12.76
CA GLU A 60 -11.97 11.14 -13.72
C GLU A 60 -13.41 11.39 -13.20
N VAL A 61 -13.92 10.61 -12.23
CA VAL A 61 -15.30 10.78 -11.70
C VAL A 61 -15.44 10.41 -10.22
N ARG A 62 -14.61 10.95 -9.30
CA ARG A 62 -14.75 10.72 -7.84
C ARG A 62 -14.75 9.23 -7.41
N SER A 63 -14.39 8.34 -8.32
CA SER A 63 -14.31 6.90 -8.13
C SER A 63 -12.97 6.44 -8.70
N LEU A 64 -12.40 5.40 -8.09
CA LEU A 64 -11.22 4.74 -8.63
C LEU A 64 -11.67 3.69 -9.64
N SER A 65 -10.92 3.57 -10.74
CA SER A 65 -11.11 2.44 -11.65
C SER A 65 -10.73 1.13 -10.96
N PHE A 66 -11.36 0.02 -11.36
CA PHE A 66 -11.00 -1.30 -10.85
C PHE A 66 -9.55 -1.67 -11.21
N ASP A 67 -9.04 -1.20 -12.34
CA ASP A 67 -7.66 -1.42 -12.75
C ASP A 67 -6.67 -0.68 -11.83
N SER A 68 -6.95 0.58 -11.50
CA SER A 68 -6.16 1.34 -10.52
C SER A 68 -6.16 0.66 -9.16
N LEU A 69 -7.34 0.22 -8.70
CA LEU A 69 -7.48 -0.46 -7.40
C LEU A 69 -6.72 -1.80 -7.36
N LYS A 70 -6.79 -2.57 -8.45
CA LYS A 70 -6.03 -3.81 -8.63
C LYS A 70 -4.53 -3.53 -8.56
N GLN A 71 -4.02 -2.57 -9.35
CA GLN A 71 -2.60 -2.23 -9.39
C GLN A 71 -2.07 -1.78 -8.02
N VAL A 72 -2.83 -0.96 -7.28
CA VAL A 72 -2.43 -0.51 -5.95
C VAL A 72 -2.40 -1.67 -4.96
N THR A 73 -3.37 -2.58 -5.02
CA THR A 73 -3.42 -3.77 -4.14
C THR A 73 -2.28 -4.74 -4.45
N GLU A 74 -1.94 -4.93 -5.72
CA GLU A 74 -0.78 -5.73 -6.16
C GLU A 74 0.54 -5.10 -5.69
N CYS A 75 0.70 -3.79 -5.90
CA CYS A 75 1.86 -3.03 -5.40
C CYS A 75 1.99 -3.18 -3.88
N LEU A 76 0.90 -3.05 -3.12
CA LEU A 76 0.95 -3.22 -1.68
C LEU A 76 1.40 -4.64 -1.27
N LEU A 77 0.83 -5.67 -1.91
CA LEU A 77 1.15 -7.07 -1.58
C LEU A 77 2.63 -7.38 -1.81
N GLU A 78 3.15 -6.98 -2.96
CA GLU A 78 4.57 -7.12 -3.28
C GLU A 78 5.46 -6.30 -2.31
N MET A 79 4.98 -5.18 -1.75
CA MET A 79 5.78 -4.34 -0.84
C MET A 79 5.89 -5.08 0.49
N ASN A 80 4.75 -5.61 0.92
CA ASN A 80 4.67 -6.35 2.16
C ASN A 80 5.52 -7.62 2.14
N GLN A 81 5.64 -8.31 1.00
CA GLN A 81 6.53 -9.46 0.87
C GLN A 81 8.00 -9.08 1.07
N GLU A 82 8.47 -8.00 0.45
CA GLU A 82 9.86 -7.54 0.59
C GLU A 82 10.15 -7.02 2.00
N VAL A 83 9.23 -6.26 2.59
CA VAL A 83 9.39 -5.72 3.95
C VAL A 83 9.46 -6.85 4.99
N VAL A 84 8.60 -7.87 4.88
CA VAL A 84 8.64 -9.03 5.79
C VAL A 84 9.98 -9.76 5.68
N LYS A 85 10.56 -9.86 4.48
CA LYS A 85 11.88 -10.46 4.27
C LYS A 85 12.97 -9.67 5.02
N VAL A 86 13.00 -8.34 4.87
CA VAL A 86 13.95 -7.46 5.57
C VAL A 86 13.78 -7.57 7.09
N ILE A 87 12.54 -7.58 7.59
CA ILE A 87 12.26 -7.74 9.02
C ILE A 87 12.82 -9.07 9.55
N LEU A 88 12.64 -10.16 8.80
CA LEU A 88 13.13 -11.48 9.20
C LEU A 88 14.67 -11.57 9.17
N GLU A 89 15.32 -10.92 8.21
CA GLU A 89 16.78 -10.85 8.11
C GLU A 89 17.39 -10.02 9.24
N CYS A 90 16.80 -8.86 9.55
CA CYS A 90 17.26 -7.93 10.60
C CYS A 90 16.71 -8.21 12.01
N LYS A 91 16.03 -9.34 12.20
CA LYS A 91 15.20 -9.63 13.37
C LYS A 91 15.91 -9.40 14.71
N GLN A 92 17.18 -9.82 14.84
CA GLN A 92 17.93 -9.66 16.08
C GLN A 92 18.20 -8.20 16.45
N ASP A 93 18.43 -7.35 15.44
CA ASP A 93 18.76 -5.94 15.65
C ASP A 93 17.49 -5.13 15.94
N ILE A 94 16.37 -5.52 15.33
CA ILE A 94 15.04 -5.00 15.63
C ILE A 94 14.70 -5.26 17.12
N TRP A 95 14.87 -6.48 17.63
CA TRP A 95 14.57 -6.77 19.05
C TRP A 95 15.48 -6.07 20.06
N LYS A 96 16.68 -5.63 19.63
CA LYS A 96 17.62 -4.91 20.50
C LYS A 96 17.39 -3.40 20.50
N THR A 97 16.64 -2.89 19.52
CA THR A 97 16.46 -1.46 19.27
C THR A 97 14.97 -1.12 19.43
N PRO A 98 14.54 -0.59 20.59
CA PRO A 98 13.14 -0.32 20.87
C PRO A 98 12.43 0.50 19.79
N GLU A 99 13.12 1.49 19.21
CA GLU A 99 12.57 2.36 18.18
C GLU A 99 12.29 1.59 16.86
N LEU A 100 13.15 0.64 16.50
CA LEU A 100 12.92 -0.22 15.33
C LEU A 100 11.80 -1.22 15.59
N PHE A 101 11.68 -1.69 16.84
CA PHE A 101 10.59 -2.58 17.23
C PHE A 101 9.23 -1.88 17.13
N GLU A 102 9.10 -0.66 17.68
CA GLU A 102 7.88 0.15 17.58
C GLU A 102 7.52 0.44 16.11
N LEU A 103 8.49 0.76 15.26
CA LEU A 103 8.26 0.97 13.83
C LEU A 103 7.70 -0.27 13.12
N VAL A 104 8.21 -1.45 13.47
CA VAL A 104 7.74 -2.72 12.91
C VAL A 104 6.32 -3.05 13.42
N GLU A 105 6.02 -2.76 14.68
CA GLU A 105 4.66 -2.89 15.22
C GLU A 105 3.67 -1.97 14.50
N GLU A 106 3.99 -0.69 14.31
CA GLU A 106 3.15 0.26 13.57
C GLU A 106 2.91 -0.21 12.13
N TYR A 107 3.96 -0.70 11.46
CA TYR A 107 3.84 -1.27 10.12
C TYR A 107 2.86 -2.46 10.07
N PHE A 108 2.92 -3.37 11.04
CA PHE A 108 2.00 -4.52 11.08
C PHE A 108 0.56 -4.11 11.40
N GLU A 109 0.37 -3.13 12.28
CA GLU A 109 -0.96 -2.57 12.58
C GLU A 109 -1.58 -1.93 11.33
N ASN A 110 -0.83 -1.12 10.60
CA ASN A 110 -1.28 -0.54 9.33
C ASN A 110 -1.58 -1.61 8.27
N SER A 111 -0.77 -2.66 8.23
CA SER A 111 -0.99 -3.80 7.32
C SER A 111 -2.27 -4.57 7.67
N LEU A 112 -2.58 -4.73 8.96
CA LEU A 112 -3.80 -5.39 9.42
C LEU A 112 -5.04 -4.58 9.06
N GLN A 113 -5.03 -3.26 9.29
CA GLN A 113 -6.12 -2.38 8.89
C GLN A 113 -6.34 -2.40 7.36
N THR A 114 -5.26 -2.49 6.59
CA THR A 114 -5.37 -2.60 5.13
C THR A 114 -5.94 -3.95 4.71
N LEU A 115 -5.61 -5.03 5.41
CA LEU A 115 -6.20 -6.35 5.18
C LEU A 115 -7.72 -6.33 5.45
N ASP A 116 -8.15 -5.69 6.54
CA ASP A 116 -9.57 -5.53 6.86
C ASP A 116 -10.32 -4.76 5.76
N PHE A 117 -9.72 -3.71 5.23
CA PHE A 117 -10.24 -3.00 4.06
C PHE A 117 -10.40 -3.93 2.85
N CYS A 118 -9.36 -4.70 2.51
CA CYS A 118 -9.40 -5.65 1.39
C CYS A 118 -10.48 -6.72 1.57
N ALA A 119 -10.67 -7.24 2.80
CA ALA A 119 -11.72 -8.20 3.10
C ALA A 119 -13.13 -7.59 2.94
N ALA A 120 -13.32 -6.35 3.39
CA ALA A 120 -14.58 -5.63 3.18
C ALA A 120 -14.86 -5.39 1.70
N LEU A 121 -13.83 -5.01 0.92
CA LEU A 121 -13.90 -4.83 -0.52
C LEU A 121 -14.28 -6.14 -1.24
N GLU A 122 -13.62 -7.25 -0.93
CA GLU A 122 -13.92 -8.57 -1.52
C GLU A 122 -15.39 -8.95 -1.29
N LYS A 123 -15.88 -8.77 -0.06
CA LYS A 123 -17.28 -9.04 0.30
C LYS A 123 -18.25 -8.17 -0.52
N CYS A 124 -17.92 -6.89 -0.71
CA CYS A 124 -18.72 -5.99 -1.54
C CYS A 124 -18.77 -6.46 -2.99
N LEU A 125 -17.61 -6.79 -3.59
CA LEU A 125 -17.52 -7.24 -4.98
C LEU A 125 -18.28 -8.54 -5.21
N LYS A 126 -18.18 -9.49 -4.27
CA LYS A 126 -18.92 -10.74 -4.32
C LYS A 126 -20.44 -10.50 -4.35
N ARG A 127 -20.96 -9.62 -3.48
CA ARG A 127 -22.39 -9.27 -3.47
C ARG A 127 -22.85 -8.63 -4.77
N VAL A 128 -22.05 -7.73 -5.34
CA VAL A 128 -22.37 -7.09 -6.63
C VAL A 128 -22.44 -8.14 -7.74
N LYS A 129 -21.45 -9.04 -7.80
CA LYS A 129 -21.42 -10.13 -8.78
C LYS A 129 -22.62 -11.06 -8.64
N ASP A 130 -22.94 -11.47 -7.41
CA ASP A 130 -24.08 -12.36 -7.14
C ASP A 130 -25.41 -11.67 -7.52
N SER A 131 -25.54 -10.38 -7.24
CA SER A 131 -26.72 -9.58 -7.61
C SER A 131 -26.85 -9.40 -9.12
N GLN A 132 -25.73 -9.16 -9.83
CA GLN A 132 -25.70 -9.08 -11.29
C GLN A 132 -26.17 -10.40 -11.91
N LEU A 133 -25.67 -11.53 -11.41
CA LEU A 133 -26.08 -12.85 -11.89
C LEU A 133 -27.59 -13.06 -11.76
N LEU A 134 -28.18 -12.68 -10.62
CA LEU A 134 -29.63 -12.76 -10.41
C LEU A 134 -30.40 -11.92 -11.44
N VAL A 135 -29.96 -10.68 -11.70
CA VAL A 135 -30.59 -9.82 -12.71
C VAL A 135 -30.47 -10.43 -14.10
N THR A 136 -29.29 -10.94 -14.48
CA THR A 136 -29.08 -11.59 -15.77
C THR A 136 -29.99 -12.82 -15.95
N VAL A 137 -30.12 -13.66 -14.92
CA VAL A 137 -31.01 -14.82 -14.95
C VAL A 137 -32.47 -14.39 -15.08
N ALA A 138 -32.91 -13.34 -14.37
CA ALA A 138 -34.28 -12.84 -14.48
C ALA A 138 -34.58 -12.28 -15.87
N LEU A 139 -33.62 -11.58 -16.50
CA LEU A 139 -33.77 -11.09 -17.87
C LEU A 139 -33.89 -12.25 -18.87
N GLN A 140 -33.08 -13.30 -18.73
CA GLN A 140 -33.16 -14.49 -19.58
C GLN A 140 -34.51 -15.19 -19.47
N GLN A 141 -35.02 -15.38 -18.24
CA GLN A 141 -36.33 -16.00 -18.04
C GLN A 141 -37.46 -15.18 -18.69
N PHE A 142 -37.38 -13.86 -18.63
CA PHE A 142 -38.36 -12.99 -19.27
C PHE A 142 -38.32 -13.13 -20.81
N GLU A 143 -37.12 -13.18 -21.40
CA GLU A 143 -36.95 -13.40 -22.84
C GLU A 143 -37.46 -14.78 -23.29
N ASP A 144 -37.22 -15.83 -22.49
CA ASP A 144 -37.69 -17.19 -22.76
C ASP A 144 -39.23 -17.28 -22.65
N GLU A 145 -39.84 -16.61 -21.66
CA GLU A 145 -41.30 -16.53 -21.52
C GLU A 145 -41.96 -15.81 -22.71
N ASP A 146 -41.38 -14.72 -23.21
CA ASP A 146 -41.90 -14.00 -24.38
C ASP A 146 -41.86 -14.87 -25.65
N GLN A 147 -40.78 -15.64 -25.86
CA GLN A 147 -40.64 -16.56 -27.00
C GLN A 147 -41.65 -17.72 -26.95
N GLU A 148 -41.85 -18.34 -25.78
CA GLU A 148 -42.86 -19.38 -25.62
C GLU A 148 -44.29 -18.87 -25.87
N THR A 149 -44.54 -17.59 -25.60
CA THR A 149 -45.86 -16.97 -25.76
C THR A 149 -46.14 -16.64 -27.23
N GLU A 150 -45.12 -16.24 -28.01
CA GLU A 150 -45.21 -16.06 -29.47
C GLU A 150 -45.38 -17.38 -30.22
N GLU A 151 -44.71 -18.46 -29.81
CA GLU A 151 -44.88 -19.79 -30.42
C GLU A 151 -46.31 -20.33 -30.22
N LYS A 152 -46.85 -20.24 -28.99
CA LYS A 152 -48.21 -20.70 -28.67
C LYS A 152 -49.29 -19.88 -29.41
N THR A 153 -49.10 -18.57 -29.57
CA THR A 153 -50.03 -17.72 -30.33
C THR A 153 -49.93 -17.93 -31.84
N GLY A 154 -48.77 -18.32 -32.35
CA GLY A 154 -48.57 -18.80 -33.72
C GLY A 154 -49.34 -20.09 -34.02
N GLU A 155 -49.21 -21.12 -33.17
CA GLU A 155 -49.91 -22.41 -33.36
C GLU A 155 -51.44 -22.27 -33.31
N THR A 156 -51.97 -21.38 -32.48
CA THR A 156 -53.42 -21.17 -32.35
C THR A 156 -54.03 -20.44 -33.56
N ARG A 157 -53.22 -19.76 -34.40
CA ARG A 157 -53.69 -19.06 -35.62
C ARG A 157 -53.77 -19.94 -36.85
N TYR A 158 -53.23 -21.16 -36.81
CA TYR A 158 -53.26 -22.13 -37.91
C TYR A 158 -54.22 -23.30 -37.70
N LEU A 159 -55.02 -23.28 -36.62
CA LEU A 159 -56.16 -24.17 -36.36
C LEU A 159 -57.49 -23.44 -36.60
#